data_AF-A0A957AGZ2-F1
#
_entry.id   AF-A0A957AGZ2-F1
#
_cell.length_a   1.000
_cell.length_b   1.000
_cell.length_c   1.000
_cell.angle_alpha   90.00
_cell.angle_beta   90.00
_cell.angle_gamma   90.00
#
_symmetry.space_group_name_H-M   'P 1'
#
loop_
_entity.id
_entity.type
_entity.pdbx_description
1 polymer ?
#
loop_
_entity_poly.entity_id
_entity_poly.type
_entity_poly.pdbx_seq_one_letter_code
_entity_poly.pdbx_strand_id
1 'polypeptide(L)'
;MSAPPASSPGELSPEQVQVLLTPIPAWKQAALWKSIAIALVSTVVLLGIIVTILSSSSGWASFQRAFLSWEHFKASWPMVVDGFKLNIKIFMIAEPFILAIGLL
;
A
#
# COMPACT_ATOMS: atom_id res chain seq x y z
N MET A 1 -14.65 34.70 38.82
CA MET A 1 -14.03 33.92 37.73
C MET A 1 -14.69 32.56 37.74
N SER A 2 -15.71 32.37 36.89
CA SER A 2 -16.52 31.15 36.84
C SER A 2 -15.80 30.10 36.00
N ALA A 3 -15.68 28.87 36.50
CA ALA A 3 -15.05 27.78 35.77
C ALA A 3 -15.84 27.46 34.48
N PRO A 4 -15.17 27.17 33.35
CA PRO A 4 -15.86 26.78 32.13
C PRO A 4 -16.58 25.43 32.31
N PRO A 5 -17.75 25.23 31.68
CA PRO A 5 -18.52 23.99 31.78
C PRO A 5 -17.73 22.83 31.17
N ALA A 6 -17.73 21.68 31.86
CA ALA A 6 -17.07 20.47 31.39
C ALA A 6 -17.68 20.01 30.06
N SER A 7 -16.88 20.05 28.98
CA SER A 7 -17.23 19.57 27.66
C SER A 7 -17.48 18.06 27.66
N SER A 8 -18.46 17.61 26.87
CA SER A 8 -18.86 16.21 26.76
C SER A 8 -17.70 15.33 26.23
N PRO A 9 -17.58 14.04 26.59
CA PRO A 9 -16.40 13.19 26.34
C PRO A 9 -15.98 12.97 24.87
N GLY A 10 -16.65 13.59 23.91
CA GLY A 10 -16.36 13.50 22.47
C GLY A 10 -16.27 14.83 21.73
N GLU A 11 -16.57 15.97 22.36
CA GLU A 11 -16.40 17.28 21.73
C GLU A 11 -15.00 17.82 22.06
N LEU A 12 -14.14 17.85 21.05
CA LEU A 12 -12.85 18.50 21.15
C LEU A 12 -13.09 19.98 21.48
N SER A 13 -12.49 20.44 22.57
CA SER A 13 -12.59 21.84 22.97
C SER A 13 -12.01 22.74 21.87
N PRO A 14 -12.48 23.99 21.70
CA PRO A 14 -11.98 24.89 20.65
C PRO A 14 -10.44 25.03 20.65
N GLU A 15 -9.80 24.97 21.82
CA GLU A 15 -8.34 24.92 21.94
C GLU A 15 -7.70 23.64 21.41
N GLN A 16 -8.32 22.47 21.60
CA GLN A 16 -7.82 21.19 21.06
C GLN A 16 -7.97 21.16 19.54
N VAL A 17 -9.09 21.68 19.03
CA VAL A 17 -9.30 21.89 17.60
C VAL A 17 -8.21 22.82 17.05
N GLN A 18 -7.93 23.93 17.74
CA GLN A 18 -6.88 24.86 17.33
C GLN A 18 -5.49 24.23 17.33
N VAL A 19 -5.16 23.39 18.32
CA VAL A 19 -3.91 22.63 18.39
C VAL A 19 -3.80 21.63 17.23
N LEU A 20 -4.89 20.92 16.89
CA LEU A 20 -4.91 20.01 15.75
C LEU A 20 -4.79 20.74 14.40
N LEU A 21 -5.34 21.95 14.31
CA LEU A 21 -5.25 22.81 13.14
C LEU A 21 -3.90 23.55 13.04
N THR A 22 -3.03 23.48 14.06
CA THR A 22 -1.69 24.06 13.93
C THR A 22 -0.89 23.32 12.87
N PRO A 23 -0.37 24.02 11.85
CA PRO A 23 0.41 23.38 10.80
C PRO A 23 1.68 22.80 11.40
N ILE A 24 2.03 21.58 10.97
CA ILE A 24 3.24 20.90 11.42
C ILE A 24 4.46 21.80 11.10
N PRO A 25 5.28 22.16 12.11
CA PRO A 25 6.37 23.10 11.90
C PRO A 25 7.41 22.56 10.91
N ALA A 26 8.02 23.46 10.12
CA ALA A 26 8.87 23.11 8.98
C ALA A 26 10.06 22.18 9.32
N TRP A 27 10.59 22.22 10.54
CA TRP A 27 11.68 21.32 10.97
C TRP A 27 11.24 19.86 11.13
N LYS A 28 9.96 19.60 11.48
CA LYS A 28 9.38 18.25 11.46
C LYS A 28 9.17 17.76 10.03
N GLN A 29 8.83 18.67 9.10
CA GLN A 29 8.71 18.36 7.68
C GLN A 29 10.07 18.01 7.07
N ALA A 30 11.14 18.75 7.39
CA ALA A 30 12.50 18.46 6.93
C ALA A 30 12.99 17.08 7.41
N ALA A 31 12.68 16.72 8.66
CA ALA A 31 12.99 15.39 9.19
C ALA A 31 12.18 14.27 8.48
N LEU A 32 10.90 14.51 8.18
CA LEU A 32 10.06 13.57 7.42
C LEU A 32 10.62 13.32 6.01
N TRP A 33 10.92 14.39 5.25
CA TRP A 33 11.47 14.27 3.90
C TRP A 33 12.83 13.58 3.88
N LYS A 34 13.69 13.87 4.86
CA LYS A 34 14.96 13.16 5.04
C LYS A 34 14.73 11.67 5.27
N SER A 35 13.81 11.30 6.14
CA SER A 35 13.49 9.89 6.42
C SER A 35 12.90 9.17 5.19
N ILE A 36 12.01 9.82 4.44
CA ILE A 36 11.45 9.28 3.18
C ILE A 36 12.57 9.09 2.16
N ALA A 37 13.45 10.09 1.99
CA ALA A 37 14.57 10.00 1.05
C ALA A 37 15.53 8.86 1.44
N ILE A 38 15.87 8.72 2.73
CA ILE A 38 16.70 7.62 3.22
C ILE A 38 16.01 6.28 2.96
N ALA A 39 14.71 6.15 3.26
CA ALA A 39 13.96 4.93 3.02
C ALA A 39 14.00 4.55 1.54
N LEU A 40 13.61 5.46 0.64
CA LEU A 40 13.60 5.23 -0.79
C LEU A 40 14.99 4.89 -1.34
N VAL A 41 16.02 5.66 -0.99
CA VAL A 41 17.39 5.43 -1.45
C VAL A 41 17.89 4.08 -0.94
N SER A 42 17.68 3.75 0.33
CA SER A 42 18.11 2.47 0.89
C SER A 42 17.40 1.29 0.24
N THR A 43 16.11 1.40 -0.06
CA THR A 43 15.35 0.40 -0.80
C THR A 43 15.89 0.24 -2.22
N VAL A 44 16.10 1.34 -2.95
CA VAL A 44 16.65 1.30 -4.32
C VAL A 44 18.05 0.69 -4.33
N VAL A 45 18.92 1.06 -3.39
CA VAL A 45 20.27 0.51 -3.27
C VAL A 45 20.22 -0.99 -3.01
N LEU A 46 19.40 -1.43 -2.03
CA LEU A 46 19.25 -2.84 -1.72
C LEU A 46 18.74 -3.64 -2.92
N LEU A 47 17.69 -3.17 -3.58
CA LEU A 47 17.15 -3.80 -4.79
C LEU A 47 18.18 -3.82 -5.92
N GLY A 48 18.95 -2.75 -6.11
CA GLY A 48 20.02 -2.68 -7.09
C GLY A 48 21.13 -3.70 -6.83
N ILE A 49 21.53 -3.88 -5.58
CA ILE A 49 22.49 -4.92 -5.18
C ILE A 49 21.95 -6.31 -5.53
N ILE A 50 20.69 -6.59 -5.16
CA ILE A 50 20.04 -7.88 -5.45
C ILE A 50 20.00 -8.15 -6.96
N VAL A 51 19.53 -7.19 -7.75
CA VAL A 51 19.46 -7.32 -9.21
C VAL A 51 20.84 -7.55 -9.83
N THR A 52 21.85 -6.85 -9.34
CA THR A 52 23.24 -7.00 -9.82
C THR A 52 23.77 -8.42 -9.55
N ILE A 53 23.57 -8.92 -8.33
CA ILE A 53 23.98 -10.29 -7.97
C ILE A 53 23.27 -11.32 -8.84
N LEU A 54 21.94 -11.23 -8.96
CA LEU A 54 21.15 -12.19 -9.74
C LEU A 54 21.52 -12.17 -11.23
N SER A 55 21.68 -10.99 -11.82
CA SER A 55 22.01 -10.83 -13.24
C SER A 55 23.44 -11.25 -13.59
N SER A 56 24.36 -11.25 -12.63
CA SER A 56 25.72 -11.77 -12.81
C SER A 56 25.81 -13.30 -12.89
N SER A 57 24.72 -14.02 -12.58
CA SER A 57 24.69 -15.47 -12.61
C SER A 57 24.63 -16.03 -14.04
N SER A 58 25.28 -17.16 -14.29
CA SER A 58 25.26 -17.85 -15.59
C SER A 58 23.85 -18.30 -16.03
N GLY A 59 22.93 -18.47 -15.08
CA GLY A 59 21.54 -18.86 -15.33
C GLY A 59 20.60 -17.71 -15.68
N TRP A 60 21.03 -16.46 -15.59
CA TRP A 60 20.17 -15.29 -15.73
C TRP A 60 19.39 -15.26 -17.05
N ALA A 61 20.05 -15.56 -18.18
CA ALA A 61 19.39 -15.59 -19.49
C ALA A 61 18.33 -16.70 -19.63
N SER A 62 18.46 -17.79 -18.86
CA SER A 62 17.44 -18.85 -18.79
C SER A 62 16.24 -18.38 -17.95
N PHE A 63 16.51 -17.79 -16.78
CA PHE A 63 15.49 -17.23 -15.89
C PHE A 63 14.64 -16.17 -16.61
N GLN A 64 15.26 -15.25 -17.34
CA GLN A 64 14.54 -14.22 -18.08
C GLN A 64 13.59 -14.81 -19.12
N ARG A 65 14.02 -15.86 -19.84
CA ARG A 65 13.17 -16.54 -20.85
C ARG A 65 12.02 -17.30 -20.21
N ALA A 66 12.27 -17.95 -19.08
CA ALA A 66 11.26 -18.77 -18.39
C ALA A 66 10.22 -17.90 -17.65
N PHE A 67 10.66 -16.84 -16.96
CA PHE A 67 9.82 -16.10 -16.01
C PHE A 67 9.52 -14.65 -16.44
N LEU A 68 10.39 -14.01 -17.22
CA LEU A 68 10.25 -12.59 -17.60
C LEU A 68 10.00 -12.40 -19.11
N SER A 69 9.43 -13.41 -19.78
CA SER A 69 9.10 -13.33 -21.20
C SER A 69 7.87 -12.46 -21.44
N TRP A 70 8.09 -11.33 -22.13
CA TRP A 70 7.00 -10.43 -22.54
C TRP A 70 6.02 -11.09 -23.52
N GLU A 71 6.51 -12.00 -24.35
CA GLU A 71 5.69 -12.74 -25.29
C GLU A 71 4.70 -13.66 -24.56
N HIS A 72 5.21 -14.46 -23.61
CA HIS A 72 4.36 -15.35 -22.80
C HIS A 72 3.43 -14.56 -21.88
N PHE A 73 3.87 -13.41 -21.36
CA PHE A 73 3.00 -12.51 -20.61
C PHE A 73 1.80 -12.06 -21.46
N LYS A 74 2.02 -11.53 -22.66
CA LYS A 74 0.93 -11.09 -23.54
C LYS A 74 0.02 -12.24 -23.97
N ALA A 75 0.59 -13.42 -24.24
CA ALA A 75 -0.19 -14.59 -24.63
C ALA A 75 -1.09 -15.10 -23.48
N SER A 76 -0.60 -15.06 -22.25
CA SER A 76 -1.35 -15.53 -21.07
C SER A 76 -2.29 -14.48 -20.46
N TRP A 77 -2.05 -13.19 -20.72
CA TRP A 77 -2.83 -12.08 -20.14
C TRP A 77 -4.36 -12.22 -20.31
N PRO A 78 -4.90 -12.55 -21.51
CA PRO A 78 -6.34 -12.71 -21.68
C PRO A 78 -6.90 -13.83 -20.79
N MET A 79 -6.20 -14.96 -20.69
CA MET A 79 -6.62 -16.09 -19.85
C MET A 79 -6.64 -15.73 -18.36
N VAL A 80 -5.64 -15.00 -17.89
CA VAL A 80 -5.58 -14.51 -16.50
C VAL A 80 -6.76 -13.58 -16.22
N VAL A 81 -7.03 -12.65 -17.13
CA VAL A 81 -8.15 -11.70 -17.01
C VAL A 81 -9.48 -12.43 -16.99
N ASP A 82 -9.67 -13.46 -17.83
CA ASP A 82 -10.92 -14.21 -17.86
C ASP A 82 -11.12 -15.07 -16.61
N GLY A 83 -10.06 -15.71 -16.10
CA GLY A 83 -10.09 -16.37 -14.79
C GLY A 83 -10.38 -15.41 -13.64
N PHE A 84 -9.79 -14.22 -13.67
CA PHE A 84 -10.04 -13.18 -12.68
C PHE A 84 -11.49 -12.69 -12.70
N LYS A 85 -12.07 -12.46 -13.89
CA LYS A 85 -13.50 -12.14 -14.04
C LYS A 85 -14.38 -13.25 -13.47
N LEU A 86 -14.03 -14.51 -13.66
CA LEU A 86 -14.77 -15.64 -13.08
C LEU A 86 -14.74 -15.59 -11.55
N ASN A 87 -13.58 -15.33 -10.95
CA ASN A 87 -13.49 -15.14 -9.49
C ASN A 87 -14.36 -13.99 -8.99
N ILE A 88 -14.38 -12.85 -9.68
CA ILE A 88 -15.28 -11.73 -9.34
C ILE A 88 -16.74 -12.18 -9.39
N LYS A 89 -17.15 -12.89 -10.44
CA LYS A 89 -18.54 -13.38 -10.56
C LYS A 89 -18.90 -14.30 -9.39
N ILE A 90 -18.02 -15.23 -9.04
CA ILE A 90 -18.24 -16.15 -7.91
C ILE A 90 -18.34 -15.36 -6.60
N PHE A 91 -17.43 -14.42 -6.35
CA PHE A 91 -17.46 -13.57 -5.16
C PHE A 91 -18.77 -12.78 -5.07
N MET A 92 -19.18 -12.10 -6.15
CA MET A 92 -20.42 -11.32 -6.17
C MET A 92 -21.68 -12.15 -5.92
N ILE A 93 -21.68 -13.44 -6.30
CA ILE A 93 -22.79 -14.34 -6.06
C ILE A 93 -22.73 -14.90 -4.63
N ALA A 94 -21.56 -15.36 -4.17
CA ALA A 94 -21.39 -16.02 -2.88
C ALA A 94 -21.49 -15.04 -1.70
N GLU A 95 -20.89 -13.85 -1.83
CA GLU A 95 -20.76 -12.86 -0.76
C GLU A 95 -22.11 -12.45 -0.14
N PRO A 96 -23.18 -12.16 -0.91
CA PRO A 96 -24.50 -11.87 -0.33
C PRO A 96 -25.04 -12.99 0.57
N PHE A 97 -24.84 -14.26 0.20
CA PHE A 97 -25.29 -15.39 1.02
C PHE A 97 -24.41 -15.56 2.26
N ILE A 98 -23.09 -15.42 2.11
CA ILE A 98 -22.14 -15.48 3.24
C ILE A 98 -22.46 -14.38 4.24
N LEU A 99 -22.68 -13.14 3.77
CA LEU A 99 -23.08 -12.01 4.63
C LEU A 99 -24.43 -12.26 5.29
N ALA A 100 -25.45 -12.67 4.55
CA ALA A 100 -26.76 -12.95 5.12
C ALA A 100 -26.70 -14.01 6.23
N ILE A 101 -25.91 -15.07 6.04
CA ILE A 101 -25.71 -16.11 7.07
C ILE A 101 -24.84 -15.60 8.22
N GLY A 102 -23.77 -14.87 7.95
CA GLY A 102 -22.85 -14.37 8.96
C GLY A 102 -23.43 -13.29 9.87
N LEU A 103 -24.53 -12.64 9.46
CA LEU A 103 -25.28 -11.67 10.26
C LEU A 103 -26.41 -12.30 11.10
N LEU A 104 -26.71 -13.59 10.93
CA LEU A 104 -27.68 -14.34 11.74
C LEU A 104 -27.00 -14.95 12.98
#